data_AF-A0A0R3ST09-F1
#
_entry.id   AF-A0A0R3ST09-F1
#
_cell.length_a   1.000
_cell.length_b   1.000
_cell.length_c   1.000
_cell.angle_alpha   90.00
_cell.angle_beta   90.00
_cell.angle_gamma   90.00
#
_symmetry.space_group_name_H-M   'P 1'
#
loop_
_entity.id
_entity.type
_entity.pdbx_description
1 polymer ?
#
loop_
_entity_poly.entity_id
_entity_poly.type
_entity_poly.pdbx_seq_one_letter_code
_entity_poly.pdbx_strand_id
1 'polypeptide(L)'
;MPASVAFSAIIPRDQLSKCSQPQLISSMLCKVMSHLPVLIQTIERPTLQILLVLLSLIVMESFHNRSYSKFSSFCMVCVVQLIFFFAIRNIVCTVNLGIKLDLVKIARSARNAEYNPKRFAAVIMRIREPRTTALIFSSGKMVCTGAKSEEQARQAARKYARIIQKLGFNASFKGFTIQNMVGSCDVRFHIRLEGLNAAQKLFTTYEPELFPGLVYRMQKPKIVLLIFVSGKIVLTGAKVREQIYQAFNNIFPILKNFMKLDTEKQQQQSQHHQLAPTLTN
;
A
#
# COMPACT_ATOMS: atom_id res chain seq x y z
N MET A 1 1.20 -15.52 -23.80
CA MET A 1 2.03 -16.75 -23.80
C MET A 1 1.70 -17.54 -22.55
N PRO A 2 1.53 -18.87 -22.61
CA PRO A 2 1.23 -19.66 -21.42
C PRO A 2 2.41 -19.56 -20.43
N ALA A 3 2.11 -19.43 -19.13
CA ALA A 3 3.10 -19.25 -18.05
C ALA A 3 4.17 -20.37 -18.01
N SER A 4 3.83 -21.55 -18.52
CA SER A 4 4.75 -22.68 -18.65
C SER A 4 5.92 -22.40 -19.60
N VAL A 5 5.72 -21.59 -20.65
CA VAL A 5 6.75 -21.29 -21.67
C VAL A 5 7.75 -20.24 -21.17
N ALA A 6 7.29 -19.28 -20.37
CA ALA A 6 8.16 -18.27 -19.75
C ALA A 6 9.07 -18.87 -18.66
N PHE A 7 8.56 -19.85 -17.89
CA PHE A 7 9.34 -20.52 -16.85
C PHE A 7 10.43 -21.43 -17.43
N SER A 8 10.12 -22.17 -18.51
CA SER A 8 11.10 -23.03 -19.20
C SER A 8 12.22 -22.27 -19.92
N ALA A 9 12.02 -20.97 -20.21
CA ALA A 9 13.04 -20.12 -20.83
C ALA A 9 14.07 -19.57 -19.83
N ILE A 10 13.73 -19.53 -18.54
CA ILE A 10 14.59 -18.94 -17.48
C ILE A 10 15.48 -20.02 -16.83
N ILE A 11 15.03 -21.27 -16.80
CA ILE A 11 15.77 -22.41 -16.24
C ILE A 11 15.82 -23.53 -17.30
N PRO A 12 17.00 -23.80 -17.91
CA PRO A 12 17.16 -24.92 -18.81
C PRO A 12 16.86 -26.23 -18.06
N ARG A 13 16.07 -27.15 -18.65
CA ARG A 13 15.70 -28.42 -18.01
C ARG A 13 16.91 -29.25 -17.56
N ASP A 14 18.05 -29.09 -18.22
CA ASP A 14 19.31 -29.78 -17.92
C ASP A 14 20.00 -29.32 -16.62
N GLN A 15 19.55 -28.20 -16.02
CA GLN A 15 20.06 -27.71 -14.73
C GLN A 15 19.23 -28.22 -13.54
N LEU A 16 17.99 -28.66 -13.75
CA LEU A 16 17.12 -29.21 -12.72
C LEU A 16 17.57 -30.61 -12.25
N SER A 17 18.27 -31.37 -13.10
CA SER A 17 18.85 -32.67 -12.74
C SER A 17 20.15 -32.56 -11.91
N LYS A 18 20.72 -31.36 -11.77
CA LYS A 18 21.95 -31.07 -11.00
C LYS A 18 21.66 -30.38 -9.66
N CYS A 19 20.43 -30.45 -9.17
CA CYS A 19 19.91 -29.74 -7.99
C CYS A 19 20.38 -30.31 -6.64
N SER A 20 21.67 -30.63 -6.52
CA SER A 20 22.32 -31.09 -5.28
C SER A 20 23.49 -30.18 -4.86
N GLN A 21 23.80 -29.13 -5.64
CA GLN A 21 24.85 -28.16 -5.31
C GLN A 21 24.27 -26.80 -4.85
N PRO A 22 24.54 -26.35 -3.61
CA PRO A 22 23.95 -25.14 -3.04
C PRO A 22 24.36 -23.83 -3.73
N GLN A 23 25.51 -23.79 -4.42
CA GLN A 23 25.95 -22.62 -5.18
C GLN A 23 25.09 -22.37 -6.44
N LEU A 24 24.56 -23.44 -7.04
CA LEU A 24 23.72 -23.37 -8.23
C LEU A 24 22.31 -22.86 -7.86
N ILE A 25 21.77 -23.27 -6.71
CA ILE A 25 20.48 -22.83 -6.18
C ILE A 25 20.50 -21.33 -5.86
N SER A 26 21.58 -20.83 -5.24
CA SER A 26 21.75 -19.39 -4.97
C SER A 26 21.80 -18.55 -6.26
N SER A 27 22.52 -19.03 -7.28
CA SER A 27 22.58 -18.42 -8.62
C SER A 27 21.21 -18.40 -9.31
N MET A 28 20.46 -19.51 -9.24
CA MET A 28 19.11 -19.62 -9.80
C MET A 28 18.11 -18.69 -9.08
N LEU A 29 18.15 -18.64 -7.75
CA LEU A 29 17.31 -17.75 -6.93
C LEU A 29 17.60 -16.28 -7.23
N CYS A 30 18.87 -15.87 -7.34
CA CYS A 30 19.23 -14.51 -7.73
C CYS A 30 18.69 -14.14 -9.11
N LYS A 31 18.75 -15.05 -10.09
CA LYS A 31 18.17 -14.84 -11.44
C LYS A 31 16.64 -14.77 -11.42
N VAL A 32 15.97 -15.60 -10.63
CA VAL A 32 14.51 -15.53 -10.48
C VAL A 32 14.11 -14.22 -9.80
N MET A 33 14.84 -13.80 -8.75
CA MET A 33 14.59 -12.53 -8.06
C MET A 33 14.86 -11.31 -8.95
N SER A 34 15.86 -11.33 -9.84
CA SER A 34 16.13 -10.23 -10.77
C SER A 34 15.06 -10.07 -11.85
N HIS A 35 14.36 -11.14 -12.22
CA HIS A 35 13.28 -11.13 -13.21
C HIS A 35 11.87 -11.06 -12.59
N LEU A 36 11.77 -11.10 -11.26
CA LEU A 36 10.51 -11.06 -10.51
C LEU A 36 9.62 -9.83 -10.81
N PRO A 37 10.16 -8.61 -11.02
CA PRO A 37 9.34 -7.45 -11.37
C PRO A 37 8.57 -7.63 -12.69
N VAL A 38 9.14 -8.38 -13.64
CA VAL A 38 8.54 -8.67 -14.94
C VAL A 38 7.46 -9.75 -14.78
N LEU A 39 7.73 -10.81 -14.02
CA LEU A 39 6.77 -11.89 -13.73
C LEU A 39 5.51 -11.39 -13.00
N ILE A 40 5.65 -10.39 -12.12
CA ILE A 40 4.53 -9.74 -11.40
C ILE A 40 3.53 -9.07 -12.36
N GLN A 41 3.97 -8.63 -13.54
CA GLN A 41 3.11 -7.96 -14.52
C GLN A 41 2.37 -8.93 -15.45
N THR A 42 2.83 -10.19 -15.58
CA THR A 42 2.35 -11.13 -16.59
C THR A 42 1.50 -12.28 -16.04
N ILE A 43 1.54 -12.56 -14.73
CA ILE A 43 0.87 -13.72 -14.11
C ILE A 43 -0.43 -13.29 -13.40
N GLU A 44 -1.48 -14.11 -13.53
CA GLU A 44 -2.72 -13.93 -12.78
C GLU A 44 -2.51 -14.01 -11.25
N ARG A 45 -3.21 -13.13 -10.52
CA ARG A 45 -3.06 -12.86 -9.07
C ARG A 45 -2.93 -14.09 -8.16
N PRO A 46 -3.73 -15.17 -8.29
CA PRO A 46 -3.64 -16.31 -7.37
C PRO A 46 -2.38 -17.16 -7.58
N THR A 47 -1.95 -17.33 -8.83
CA THR A 47 -0.78 -18.16 -9.19
C THR A 47 0.53 -17.51 -8.77
N LEU A 48 0.60 -16.18 -8.83
CA LEU A 48 1.75 -15.42 -8.33
C LEU A 48 1.89 -15.57 -6.81
N GLN A 49 0.80 -15.57 -6.04
CA GLN A 49 0.86 -15.78 -4.59
C GLN A 49 1.40 -17.16 -4.24
N ILE A 50 0.97 -18.22 -4.93
CA ILE A 50 1.46 -19.59 -4.70
C ILE A 50 2.95 -19.69 -5.03
N LEU A 51 3.38 -19.14 -6.17
CA LEU A 51 4.78 -19.16 -6.57
C LEU A 51 5.68 -18.40 -5.59
N LEU A 52 5.21 -17.26 -5.08
CA LEU A 52 5.93 -16.45 -4.12
C LEU A 52 6.02 -17.11 -2.73
N VAL A 53 4.96 -17.80 -2.29
CA VAL A 53 4.98 -18.60 -1.06
C VAL A 53 5.97 -19.76 -1.21
N LEU A 54 5.96 -20.48 -2.33
CA LEU A 54 6.91 -21.55 -2.61
C LEU A 54 8.36 -21.04 -2.64
N LEU A 55 8.62 -19.91 -3.31
CA LEU A 55 9.95 -19.28 -3.30
C LEU A 55 10.37 -18.84 -1.88
N SER A 56 9.45 -18.34 -1.06
CA SER A 56 9.75 -17.98 0.33
C SER A 56 10.04 -19.20 1.21
N LEU A 57 9.36 -20.33 0.99
CA LEU A 57 9.61 -21.59 1.69
C LEU A 57 10.97 -22.18 1.30
N ILE A 58 11.32 -22.15 0.01
CA ILE A 58 12.64 -22.60 -0.50
C ILE A 58 13.77 -21.74 0.07
N VAL A 59 13.56 -20.42 0.19
CA VAL A 59 14.53 -19.53 0.83
C VAL A 59 14.63 -19.86 2.33
N MET A 60 13.50 -20.05 3.04
CA MET A 60 13.53 -20.39 4.47
C MET A 60 14.25 -21.72 4.75
N GLU A 61 14.06 -22.74 3.92
CA GLU A 61 14.71 -24.05 4.04
C GLU A 61 16.21 -23.98 3.72
N SER A 62 16.60 -23.13 2.76
CA SER A 62 18.02 -22.88 2.44
C SER A 62 18.76 -22.08 3.52
N PHE A 63 18.05 -21.32 4.36
CA PHE A 63 18.62 -20.46 5.41
C PHE A 63 18.77 -21.15 6.78
N HIS A 64 18.19 -22.32 6.98
CA HIS A 64 18.32 -23.05 8.25
C HIS A 64 19.77 -23.51 8.54
N ASN A 65 20.68 -23.46 7.55
CA ASN A 65 22.00 -24.10 7.67
C ASN A 65 23.23 -23.18 7.53
N ARG A 66 23.14 -21.85 7.71
CA ARG A 66 24.36 -21.01 7.86
C ARG A 66 24.12 -19.63 8.47
N SER A 67 25.00 -19.29 9.42
CA SER A 67 25.06 -18.01 10.14
C SER A 67 25.52 -16.86 9.23
N TYR A 68 24.62 -15.94 8.87
CA TYR A 68 24.96 -14.68 8.18
C TYR A 68 24.08 -13.51 8.69
N SER A 69 24.63 -12.71 9.60
CA SER A 69 23.90 -11.64 10.31
C SER A 69 23.55 -10.41 9.47
N LYS A 70 24.12 -10.24 8.27
CA LYS A 70 23.87 -9.04 7.42
C LYS A 70 22.90 -9.26 6.25
N PHE A 71 22.71 -10.50 5.79
CA PHE A 71 21.77 -10.83 4.71
C PHE A 71 20.33 -11.01 5.19
N SER A 72 20.15 -11.29 6.48
CA SER A 72 18.86 -11.53 7.15
C SER A 72 17.89 -10.34 7.00
N SER A 73 18.35 -9.11 7.22
CA SER A 73 17.46 -7.94 7.23
C SER A 73 16.88 -7.60 5.84
N PHE A 74 17.68 -7.69 4.78
CA PHE A 74 17.23 -7.41 3.42
C PHE A 74 16.27 -8.50 2.88
N CYS A 75 16.54 -9.77 3.24
CA CYS A 75 15.68 -10.90 2.88
C CYS A 75 14.32 -10.82 3.61
N MET A 76 14.31 -10.49 4.91
CA MET A 76 13.06 -10.37 5.66
C MET A 76 12.15 -9.25 5.13
N VAL A 77 12.73 -8.09 4.76
CA VAL A 77 11.97 -6.98 4.16
C VAL A 77 11.33 -7.41 2.84
N CYS A 78 12.06 -8.14 1.98
CA CYS A 78 11.50 -8.69 0.75
C CYS A 78 10.38 -9.71 1.03
N VAL A 79 10.59 -10.66 1.94
CA VAL A 79 9.58 -11.70 2.24
C VAL A 79 8.30 -11.10 2.82
N VAL A 80 8.40 -10.14 3.75
CA VAL A 80 7.23 -9.43 4.30
C VAL A 80 6.49 -8.64 3.20
N GLN A 81 7.22 -8.02 2.27
CA GLN A 81 6.65 -7.27 1.15
C GLN A 81 5.98 -8.18 0.10
N LEU A 82 6.40 -9.46 0.01
CA LEU A 82 5.77 -10.48 -0.82
C LEU A 82 4.50 -11.07 -0.18
N ILE A 83 4.48 -11.21 1.16
CA ILE A 83 3.36 -11.82 1.90
C ILE A 83 2.20 -10.82 2.09
N PHE A 84 2.52 -9.57 2.41
CA PHE A 84 1.51 -8.54 2.66
C PHE A 84 1.32 -7.62 1.45
N PHE A 85 0.13 -7.68 0.86
CA PHE A 85 -0.21 -6.82 -0.26
C PHE A 85 -0.46 -5.38 0.20
N PHE A 86 0.47 -4.48 -0.13
CA PHE A 86 0.28 -3.04 0.06
C PHE A 86 -0.42 -2.43 -1.14
N ALA A 87 -1.60 -1.86 -0.89
CA ALA A 87 -2.32 -1.07 -1.88
C ALA A 87 -2.14 0.42 -1.57
N ILE A 88 -1.53 1.16 -2.50
CA ILE A 88 -1.61 2.63 -2.45
C ILE A 88 -3.03 3.03 -2.82
N ARG A 89 -3.70 3.72 -1.90
CA ARG A 89 -5.09 4.14 -2.04
C ARG A 89 -5.21 5.56 -2.57
N ASN A 90 -4.30 6.44 -2.16
CA ASN A 90 -4.30 7.83 -2.58
C ASN A 90 -2.89 8.41 -2.54
N ILE A 91 -2.60 9.31 -3.46
CA ILE A 91 -1.40 10.14 -3.49
C ILE A 91 -1.85 11.59 -3.66
N VAL A 92 -1.30 12.45 -2.82
CA VAL A 92 -1.40 13.90 -2.92
C VAL A 92 -0.06 14.43 -3.40
N CYS A 93 -0.07 15.16 -4.49
CA CYS A 93 1.11 15.84 -5.03
C CYS A 93 0.84 17.32 -5.24
N THR A 94 1.93 18.08 -5.30
CA THR A 94 1.91 19.51 -5.60
C THR A 94 2.80 19.81 -6.79
N VAL A 95 2.43 20.83 -7.54
CA VAL A 95 3.24 21.38 -8.63
C VAL A 95 3.03 22.89 -8.70
N ASN A 96 4.02 23.60 -9.21
CA ASN A 96 3.96 25.03 -9.45
C ASN A 96 3.85 25.29 -10.96
N LEU A 97 2.84 26.06 -11.34
CA LEU A 97 2.59 26.49 -12.72
C LEU A 97 3.46 27.70 -13.13
N GLY A 98 4.07 28.39 -12.16
CA GLY A 98 5.06 29.44 -12.39
C GLY A 98 4.49 30.79 -12.82
N ILE A 99 3.17 30.95 -12.82
CA ILE A 99 2.47 32.18 -13.19
C ILE A 99 1.28 32.42 -12.28
N LYS A 100 0.87 33.68 -12.12
CA LYS A 100 -0.41 34.01 -11.49
C LYS A 100 -1.55 33.63 -12.44
N LEU A 101 -2.64 33.13 -11.87
CA LEU A 101 -3.80 32.63 -12.62
C LEU A 101 -5.06 33.40 -12.23
N ASP A 102 -5.79 33.82 -13.25
CA ASP A 102 -7.15 34.33 -13.08
C ASP A 102 -8.11 33.14 -12.98
N LEU A 103 -8.52 32.87 -11.74
CA LEU A 103 -9.41 31.76 -11.39
C LEU A 103 -10.81 31.92 -11.98
N VAL A 104 -11.30 33.15 -12.14
CA VAL A 104 -12.62 33.42 -12.72
C VAL A 104 -12.62 33.07 -14.20
N LYS A 105 -11.57 33.48 -14.92
CA LYS A 105 -11.38 33.11 -16.33
C LYS A 105 -11.28 31.60 -16.52
N ILE A 106 -10.52 30.90 -15.67
CA ILE A 106 -10.42 29.43 -15.73
C ILE A 106 -11.79 28.77 -15.53
N ALA A 107 -12.53 29.19 -14.50
CA ALA A 107 -13.83 28.61 -14.17
C ALA A 107 -14.89 28.83 -15.27
N ARG A 108 -14.87 29.99 -15.93
CA ARG A 108 -15.78 30.29 -17.06
C ARG A 108 -15.45 29.47 -18.30
N SER A 109 -14.17 29.26 -18.59
CA SER A 109 -13.73 28.58 -19.82
C SER A 109 -13.73 27.06 -19.71
N ALA A 110 -13.63 26.49 -18.51
CA ALA A 110 -13.53 25.04 -18.30
C ALA A 110 -14.81 24.46 -17.71
N ARG A 111 -15.52 23.63 -18.49
CA ARG A 111 -16.76 22.94 -18.04
C ARG A 111 -16.55 21.99 -16.86
N ASN A 112 -15.32 21.49 -16.67
CA ASN A 112 -14.93 20.57 -15.61
C ASN A 112 -14.28 21.28 -14.41
N ALA A 113 -14.54 22.58 -14.26
CA ALA A 113 -14.01 23.42 -13.19
C ALA A 113 -15.15 24.03 -12.35
N GLU A 114 -15.01 23.94 -11.03
CA GLU A 114 -15.90 24.54 -10.06
C GLU A 114 -15.13 25.62 -9.29
N TYR A 115 -15.72 26.81 -9.12
CA TYR A 115 -15.09 27.90 -8.37
C TYR A 115 -16.13 28.67 -7.56
N ASN A 116 -15.95 28.67 -6.23
CA ASN A 116 -16.74 29.48 -5.32
C ASN A 116 -15.81 30.15 -4.30
N PRO A 117 -15.36 31.40 -4.53
CA PRO A 117 -14.37 32.07 -3.69
C PRO A 117 -14.82 32.29 -2.24
N LYS A 118 -16.14 32.38 -1.98
CA LYS A 118 -16.68 32.51 -0.61
C LYS A 118 -16.49 31.22 0.19
N ARG A 119 -16.50 30.07 -0.48
CA ARG A 119 -16.32 28.75 0.14
C ARG A 119 -14.86 28.32 0.18
N PHE A 120 -14.14 28.51 -0.94
CA PHE A 120 -12.77 28.05 -1.08
C PHE A 120 -12.03 28.84 -2.17
N ALA A 121 -10.87 29.40 -1.82
CA ALA A 121 -10.07 30.29 -2.69
C ALA A 121 -9.22 29.54 -3.74
N ALA A 122 -9.78 28.48 -4.34
CA ALA A 122 -9.14 27.72 -5.41
C ALA A 122 -10.17 27.13 -6.36
N VAL A 123 -9.78 26.97 -7.62
CA VAL A 123 -10.57 26.28 -8.63
C VAL A 123 -10.41 24.78 -8.43
N ILE A 124 -11.53 24.07 -8.33
CA ILE A 124 -11.58 22.61 -8.26
C ILE A 124 -11.79 22.11 -9.68
N MET A 125 -10.80 21.43 -10.25
CA MET A 125 -10.88 20.85 -11.58
C MET A 125 -10.79 19.33 -11.50
N ARG A 126 -11.61 18.61 -12.27
CA ARG A 126 -11.64 17.13 -12.25
C ARG A 126 -11.39 16.56 -13.63
N ILE A 127 -10.64 15.46 -13.69
CA ILE A 127 -10.47 14.66 -14.91
C ILE A 127 -10.81 13.19 -14.62
N ARG A 128 -11.30 12.48 -15.64
CA ARG A 128 -11.72 11.08 -15.53
C ARG A 128 -10.54 10.10 -15.58
N GLU A 129 -9.50 10.42 -16.34
CA GLU A 129 -8.39 9.51 -16.57
C GLU A 129 -7.02 10.21 -16.47
N PRO A 130 -6.21 9.91 -15.44
CA PRO A 130 -6.57 9.15 -14.24
C PRO A 130 -7.61 9.92 -13.39
N ARG A 131 -8.54 9.20 -12.75
CA ARG A 131 -9.62 9.80 -11.95
C ARG A 131 -9.04 10.58 -10.76
N THR A 132 -8.90 11.88 -10.94
CA THR A 132 -8.18 12.76 -10.01
C THR A 132 -8.90 14.09 -9.90
N THR A 133 -8.54 14.87 -8.89
CA THR A 133 -9.02 16.24 -8.68
C THR A 133 -7.82 17.13 -8.42
N ALA A 134 -7.78 18.27 -9.11
CA ALA A 134 -6.81 19.33 -8.88
C ALA A 134 -7.46 20.53 -8.19
N LEU A 135 -6.74 21.11 -7.25
CA LEU A 135 -7.03 22.39 -6.62
C LEU A 135 -6.01 23.39 -7.15
N ILE A 136 -6.48 24.39 -7.90
CA ILE A 136 -5.64 25.37 -8.58
C ILE A 136 -5.80 26.71 -7.88
N PHE A 137 -4.71 27.25 -7.35
CA PHE A 137 -4.68 28.50 -6.62
C PHE A 137 -4.26 29.66 -7.54
N SER A 138 -4.68 30.89 -7.22
CA SER A 138 -4.35 32.10 -7.97
C SER A 138 -2.84 32.37 -8.06
N SER A 139 -2.06 31.82 -7.11
CA SER A 139 -0.59 31.86 -7.09
C SER A 139 0.09 31.00 -8.15
N GLY A 140 -0.66 30.16 -8.86
CA GLY A 140 -0.10 29.14 -9.77
C GLY A 140 0.30 27.84 -9.07
N LYS A 141 0.21 27.76 -7.73
CA LYS A 141 0.32 26.47 -7.05
C LYS A 141 -0.88 25.59 -7.40
N MET A 142 -0.62 24.32 -7.63
CA MET A 142 -1.65 23.31 -7.89
C MET A 142 -1.41 22.10 -7.00
N VAL A 143 -2.47 21.65 -6.32
CA VAL A 143 -2.51 20.41 -5.54
C VAL A 143 -3.31 19.40 -6.34
N CYS A 144 -2.82 18.17 -6.52
CA CYS A 144 -3.52 17.10 -7.21
C CYS A 144 -3.69 15.90 -6.27
N THR A 145 -4.88 15.32 -6.23
CA THR A 145 -5.23 14.16 -5.39
C THR A 145 -6.09 13.14 -6.14
N GLY A 146 -6.15 11.91 -5.63
CA GLY A 146 -6.95 10.81 -6.17
C GLY A 146 -6.13 9.77 -6.97
N ALA A 147 -4.84 10.02 -7.18
CA ALA A 147 -3.99 9.09 -7.92
C ALA A 147 -3.64 7.86 -7.06
N LYS A 148 -3.52 6.69 -7.69
CA LYS A 148 -3.18 5.42 -7.02
C LYS A 148 -1.72 5.01 -7.22
N SER A 149 -0.99 5.70 -8.08
CA SER A 149 0.45 5.50 -8.28
C SER A 149 1.15 6.84 -8.53
N GLU A 150 2.45 6.88 -8.26
CA GLU A 150 3.27 8.09 -8.41
C GLU A 150 3.33 8.54 -9.87
N GLU A 151 3.38 7.58 -10.78
CA GLU A 151 3.31 7.82 -12.21
C GLU A 151 1.96 8.42 -12.62
N GLN A 152 0.84 7.85 -12.15
CA GLN A 152 -0.49 8.41 -12.38
C GLN A 152 -0.61 9.83 -11.81
N ALA A 153 -0.04 10.09 -10.63
CA ALA A 153 -0.03 11.42 -10.02
C ALA A 153 0.72 12.43 -10.89
N ARG A 154 1.89 12.05 -11.41
CA ARG A 154 2.69 12.89 -12.32
C ARG A 154 1.97 13.12 -13.65
N GLN A 155 1.38 12.07 -14.22
CA GLN A 155 0.63 12.15 -15.47
C GLN A 155 -0.59 13.06 -15.31
N ALA A 156 -1.36 12.92 -14.22
CA ALA A 156 -2.51 13.77 -13.89
C ALA A 156 -2.09 15.24 -13.80
N ALA A 157 -1.06 15.54 -13.01
CA ALA A 157 -0.57 16.89 -12.82
C ALA A 157 -0.12 17.53 -14.16
N ARG A 158 0.53 16.76 -15.05
CA ARG A 158 0.88 17.22 -16.40
C ARG A 158 -0.36 17.49 -17.26
N LYS A 159 -1.39 16.64 -17.20
CA LYS A 159 -2.66 16.86 -17.91
C LYS A 159 -3.33 18.16 -17.45
N TYR A 160 -3.38 18.42 -16.15
CA TYR A 160 -3.92 19.68 -15.62
C TYR A 160 -3.12 20.90 -16.09
N ALA A 161 -1.78 20.85 -16.02
CA ALA A 161 -0.94 21.93 -16.54
C ALA A 161 -1.20 22.18 -18.05
N ARG A 162 -1.39 21.12 -18.83
CA ARG A 162 -1.73 21.22 -20.26
C ARG A 162 -3.11 21.82 -20.52
N ILE A 163 -4.10 21.52 -19.68
CA ILE A 163 -5.42 22.16 -19.76
C ILE A 163 -5.28 23.67 -19.55
N ILE A 164 -4.53 24.09 -18.52
CA ILE A 164 -4.29 25.50 -18.24
C ILE A 164 -3.56 26.20 -19.38
N GLN A 165 -2.58 25.53 -20.01
CA GLN A 165 -1.94 26.03 -21.24
C GLN A 165 -2.95 26.25 -22.38
N LYS A 166 -3.86 25.30 -22.61
CA LYS A 166 -4.89 25.41 -23.65
C LYS A 166 -5.89 26.53 -23.39
N LEU A 167 -6.06 26.97 -22.15
CA LEU A 167 -6.89 28.12 -21.78
C LEU A 167 -6.21 29.48 -22.02
N GLY A 168 -4.99 29.48 -22.59
CA GLY A 168 -4.25 30.69 -22.94
C GLY A 168 -3.32 31.21 -21.84
N PHE A 169 -3.04 30.41 -20.80
CA PHE A 169 -2.08 30.77 -19.76
C PHE A 169 -0.71 30.15 -20.06
N ASN A 170 0.38 30.92 -19.99
CA ASN A 170 1.73 30.40 -20.21
C ASN A 170 2.27 29.61 -19.00
N ALA A 171 1.55 28.55 -18.62
CA ALA A 171 1.88 27.72 -17.47
C ALA A 171 3.07 26.79 -17.76
N SER A 172 3.97 26.69 -16.79
CA SER A 172 5.11 25.77 -16.78
C SER A 172 4.86 24.60 -15.83
N PHE A 173 5.57 23.48 -15.96
CA PHE A 173 5.45 22.37 -15.02
C PHE A 173 6.71 22.30 -14.16
N LYS A 174 6.69 22.90 -12.97
CA LYS A 174 7.87 23.03 -12.10
C LYS A 174 7.58 22.50 -10.68
N GLY A 175 8.60 21.95 -10.02
CA GLY A 175 8.52 21.59 -8.60
C GLY A 175 7.50 20.50 -8.27
N PHE A 176 7.36 19.48 -9.13
CA PHE A 176 6.52 18.32 -8.83
C PHE A 176 7.05 17.59 -7.59
N THR A 177 6.22 17.51 -6.55
CA THR A 177 6.57 16.87 -5.28
C THR A 177 5.39 16.08 -4.74
N ILE A 178 5.66 14.89 -4.20
CA ILE A 178 4.66 14.10 -3.47
C ILE A 178 4.61 14.64 -2.05
N GLN A 179 3.41 15.02 -1.60
CA GLN A 179 3.18 15.57 -0.27
C GLN A 179 2.70 14.51 0.71
N ASN A 180 1.87 13.57 0.23
CA ASN A 180 1.33 12.50 1.06
C ASN A 180 1.00 11.27 0.21
N MET A 181 1.23 10.09 0.76
CA MET A 181 0.82 8.80 0.25
C MET A 181 0.00 8.09 1.33
N VAL A 182 -1.13 7.53 0.92
CA VAL A 182 -1.99 6.71 1.76
C VAL A 182 -1.88 5.27 1.28
N GLY A 183 -1.34 4.42 2.15
CA GLY A 183 -1.27 2.98 1.94
C GLY A 183 -2.33 2.25 2.75
N SER A 184 -2.71 1.06 2.31
CA SER A 184 -3.47 0.12 3.12
C SER A 184 -2.88 -1.28 2.99
N CYS A 185 -2.89 -2.04 4.08
CA CYS A 185 -2.56 -3.46 4.10
C CYS A 185 -3.54 -4.20 5.02
N ASP A 186 -3.51 -5.53 4.95
CA ASP A 186 -4.32 -6.41 5.78
C ASP A 186 -3.42 -7.50 6.35
N VAL A 187 -3.34 -7.60 7.68
CA VAL A 187 -2.51 -8.60 8.36
C VAL A 187 -3.18 -9.98 8.43
N ARG A 188 -4.46 -10.08 8.06
CA ARG A 188 -5.25 -11.32 8.00
C ARG A 188 -5.46 -12.04 9.34
N PHE A 189 -5.39 -11.32 10.45
CA PHE A 189 -5.77 -11.82 11.77
C PHE A 189 -6.41 -10.72 12.60
N HIS A 190 -7.25 -11.11 13.56
CA HIS A 190 -7.91 -10.16 14.45
C HIS A 190 -6.94 -9.64 15.51
N ILE A 191 -7.08 -8.36 15.88
CA ILE A 191 -6.17 -7.67 16.82
C ILE A 191 -6.96 -7.21 18.04
N ARG A 192 -6.44 -7.50 19.24
CA ARG A 192 -6.97 -7.00 20.52
C ARG A 192 -6.50 -5.56 20.75
N LEU A 193 -7.28 -4.59 20.28
CA LEU A 193 -6.92 -3.16 20.30
C LEU A 193 -6.86 -2.58 21.73
N GLU A 194 -7.69 -3.06 22.65
CA GLU A 194 -7.69 -2.62 24.05
C GLU A 194 -6.34 -2.90 24.71
N GLY A 195 -5.83 -4.13 24.52
CA GLY A 195 -4.54 -4.55 25.02
C GLY A 195 -3.38 -3.78 24.37
N LEU A 196 -3.47 -3.53 23.06
CA LEU A 196 -2.48 -2.72 22.34
C LEU A 196 -2.44 -1.28 22.86
N ASN A 197 -3.61 -0.67 23.08
CA ASN A 197 -3.74 0.69 23.60
C ASN A 197 -3.20 0.81 25.04
N ALA A 198 -3.47 -0.18 25.88
CA ALA A 198 -2.93 -0.22 27.24
C ALA A 198 -1.39 -0.33 27.23
N ALA A 199 -0.83 -1.20 26.37
CA ALA A 199 0.61 -1.42 26.31
C ALA A 199 1.40 -0.29 25.62
N GLN A 200 0.77 0.49 24.73
CA GLN A 200 1.42 1.53 23.92
C GLN A 200 0.74 2.91 24.05
N LYS A 201 0.15 3.21 25.22
CA LYS A 201 -0.69 4.40 25.47
C LYS A 201 -0.04 5.74 25.06
N LEU A 202 1.29 5.84 25.13
CA LEU A 202 2.04 7.04 24.71
C LEU A 202 1.97 7.31 23.19
N PHE A 203 1.76 6.27 22.38
CA PHE A 203 1.72 6.35 20.92
C PHE A 203 0.32 6.12 20.36
N THR A 204 -0.63 5.65 21.17
CA THR A 204 -1.94 5.21 20.73
C THR A 204 -3.08 6.08 21.26
N THR A 205 -4.11 6.24 20.45
CA THR A 205 -5.39 6.80 20.85
C THR A 205 -6.48 5.87 20.35
N TYR A 206 -7.31 5.36 21.25
CA TYR A 206 -8.39 4.43 20.92
C TYR A 206 -9.58 4.74 21.83
N GLU A 207 -10.63 5.26 21.20
CA GLU A 207 -11.91 5.63 21.81
C GLU A 207 -12.99 5.06 20.89
N PRO A 208 -13.40 3.78 21.05
CA PRO A 208 -14.24 3.07 20.08
C PRO A 208 -15.59 3.73 19.83
N GLU A 209 -16.13 4.45 20.83
CA GLU A 209 -17.37 5.23 20.73
C GLU A 209 -17.26 6.42 19.76
N LEU A 210 -16.05 6.99 19.61
CA LEU A 210 -15.79 8.12 18.71
C LEU A 210 -15.28 7.66 17.35
N PHE A 211 -14.42 6.63 17.33
CA PHE A 211 -13.83 6.10 16.12
C PHE A 211 -13.47 4.61 16.29
N PRO A 212 -13.91 3.71 15.39
CA PRO A 212 -13.76 2.26 15.56
C PRO A 212 -12.32 1.74 15.37
N GLY A 213 -11.38 2.57 14.92
CA GLY A 213 -9.99 2.18 14.73
C GLY A 213 -9.07 2.75 15.81
N LEU A 214 -7.98 2.06 16.12
CA LEU A 214 -6.92 2.60 16.95
C LEU A 214 -6.00 3.49 16.10
N VAL A 215 -5.76 4.72 16.57
CA VAL A 215 -4.82 5.66 15.96
C VAL A 215 -3.45 5.46 16.58
N TYR A 216 -2.48 4.97 15.81
CA TYR A 216 -1.09 4.78 16.23
C TYR A 216 -0.21 5.86 15.58
N ARG A 217 0.51 6.63 16.39
CA ARG A 217 1.40 7.71 15.95
C ARG A 217 2.85 7.26 16.05
N MET A 218 3.40 6.80 14.93
CA MET A 218 4.80 6.39 14.83
C MET A 218 5.72 7.62 14.68
N GLN A 219 6.80 7.66 15.46
CA GLN A 219 7.76 8.76 15.40
C GLN A 219 8.80 8.60 14.28
N LYS A 220 9.24 7.36 14.02
CA LYS A 220 10.27 7.03 13.01
C LYS A 220 9.87 5.79 12.20
N PRO A 221 9.55 5.93 10.89
CA PRO A 221 9.25 7.20 10.20
C PRO A 221 8.02 7.90 10.79
N LYS A 222 7.91 9.22 10.60
CA LYS A 222 6.75 10.01 11.09
C LYS A 222 5.50 9.68 10.27
N ILE A 223 4.75 8.67 10.71
CA ILE A 223 3.57 8.11 10.03
C ILE A 223 2.46 7.88 11.05
N VAL A 224 1.23 8.06 10.61
CA VAL A 224 0.04 7.71 11.37
C VAL A 224 -0.56 6.44 10.78
N LEU A 225 -0.85 5.47 11.65
CA LEU A 225 -1.50 4.22 11.28
C LEU A 225 -2.90 4.19 11.93
N LEU A 226 -3.89 3.76 11.16
CA LEU A 226 -5.23 3.45 11.64
C LEU A 226 -5.37 1.93 11.61
N ILE A 227 -5.51 1.32 12.78
CA ILE A 227 -5.49 -0.13 12.96
C ILE A 227 -6.89 -0.57 13.39
N PHE A 228 -7.49 -1.48 12.63
CA PHE A 228 -8.83 -1.99 12.90
C PHE A 228 -8.77 -3.38 13.52
N VAL A 229 -9.79 -3.74 14.32
CA VAL A 229 -9.92 -5.08 14.94
C VAL A 229 -9.81 -6.20 13.92
N SER A 230 -10.30 -5.97 12.69
CA SER A 230 -10.23 -6.91 11.56
C SER A 230 -8.83 -7.24 11.04
N GLY A 231 -7.79 -6.52 11.48
CA GLY A 231 -6.43 -6.65 10.93
C GLY A 231 -6.16 -5.76 9.70
N LYS A 232 -7.16 -5.03 9.22
CA LYS A 232 -6.94 -3.98 8.21
C LYS A 232 -6.19 -2.81 8.83
N ILE A 233 -5.24 -2.27 8.08
CA ILE A 233 -4.41 -1.14 8.50
C ILE A 233 -4.36 -0.11 7.38
N VAL A 234 -4.54 1.17 7.74
CA VAL A 234 -4.34 2.31 6.84
C VAL A 234 -3.15 3.12 7.33
N LEU A 235 -2.19 3.39 6.45
CA LEU A 235 -1.00 4.18 6.75
C LEU A 235 -1.07 5.51 5.99
N THR A 236 -0.84 6.63 6.67
CA THR A 236 -0.83 7.96 6.07
C THR A 236 0.30 8.84 6.63
N GLY A 237 0.71 9.85 5.86
CA GLY A 237 1.80 10.78 6.21
C GLY A 237 3.12 10.46 5.50
N ALA A 238 3.19 9.38 4.74
CA ALA A 238 4.38 9.01 3.97
C ALA A 238 4.58 9.95 2.76
N LYS A 239 5.81 10.36 2.50
CA LYS A 239 6.19 11.10 1.27
C LYS A 239 6.79 10.19 0.20
N VAL A 240 7.36 9.07 0.65
CA VAL A 240 7.99 8.07 -0.21
C VAL A 240 7.48 6.69 0.19
N ARG A 241 7.39 5.78 -0.78
CA ARG A 241 6.80 4.45 -0.59
C ARG A 241 7.53 3.63 0.45
N GLU A 242 8.86 3.76 0.53
CA GLU A 242 9.73 3.04 1.46
C GLU A 242 9.36 3.33 2.91
N GLN A 243 8.88 4.53 3.22
CA GLN A 243 8.43 4.87 4.57
C GLN A 243 7.22 4.05 4.99
N ILE A 244 6.31 3.70 4.06
CA ILE A 244 5.15 2.84 4.33
C ILE A 244 5.63 1.44 4.71
N TYR A 245 6.59 0.89 3.97
CA TYR A 245 7.15 -0.44 4.27
C TYR A 245 7.89 -0.45 5.60
N GLN A 246 8.72 0.56 5.87
CA GLN A 246 9.41 0.70 7.16
C GLN A 246 8.42 0.79 8.32
N ALA A 247 7.37 1.61 8.20
CA ALA A 247 6.36 1.72 9.24
C ALA A 247 5.63 0.39 9.48
N PHE A 248 5.32 -0.35 8.41
CA PHE A 248 4.71 -1.66 8.58
C PHE A 248 5.65 -2.67 9.26
N ASN A 249 6.92 -2.72 8.84
CA ASN A 249 7.90 -3.63 9.44
C ASN A 249 8.11 -3.35 10.93
N ASN A 250 8.03 -2.09 11.34
CA ASN A 250 8.13 -1.69 12.74
C ASN A 250 6.90 -2.11 13.56
N ILE A 251 5.69 -1.94 13.01
CA ILE A 251 4.44 -2.21 13.75
C ILE A 251 4.06 -3.70 13.74
N PHE A 252 4.36 -4.43 12.67
CA PHE A 252 3.97 -5.82 12.49
C PHE A 252 4.33 -6.75 13.67
N PRO A 253 5.56 -6.78 14.21
CA PRO A 253 5.89 -7.62 15.36
C PRO A 253 5.09 -7.24 16.61
N ILE A 254 4.77 -5.95 16.80
CA ILE A 254 3.93 -5.49 17.90
C ILE A 254 2.52 -6.06 17.73
N LEU A 255 1.93 -5.96 16.54
CA LEU A 255 0.58 -6.45 16.27
C LEU A 255 0.45 -7.96 16.45
N LYS A 256 1.50 -8.72 16.08
CA LYS A 256 1.54 -10.17 16.28
C LYS A 256 1.38 -10.57 17.75
N ASN A 257 1.90 -9.78 18.68
CA ASN A 257 1.76 -10.01 20.13
C ASN A 257 0.33 -9.76 20.66
N PHE A 258 -0.51 -9.06 19.90
CA PHE A 258 -1.91 -8.77 20.24
C PHE A 258 -2.90 -9.48 19.31
N MET A 259 -2.44 -10.50 18.58
CA MET A 259 -3.31 -11.36 17.78
C MET A 259 -4.32 -12.04 18.70
N LYS A 260 -5.61 -11.93 18.38
CA LYS A 260 -6.65 -12.75 19.01
C LYS A 260 -6.48 -14.18 18.49
N LEU A 261 -6.28 -15.14 19.38
CA LEU A 261 -6.49 -16.53 19.06
C LEU A 261 -8.00 -16.71 18.87
N ASP A 262 -8.41 -17.32 17.77
CA ASP A 262 -9.83 -17.62 17.49
C ASP A 262 -10.34 -18.71 18.47
N THR A 263 -10.34 -18.43 19.77
CA THR A 263 -10.89 -19.34 20.79
C THR A 263 -12.42 -19.18 20.90
N GLU A 264 -13.00 -18.18 20.23
CA GLU A 264 -14.42 -17.80 20.42
C GLU A 264 -15.40 -18.52 19.49
N LYS A 265 -14.93 -19.29 18.48
CA LYS A 265 -15.84 -20.13 17.68
C LYS A 265 -16.35 -21.38 18.42
N GLN A 266 -15.75 -21.77 19.54
CA GLN A 266 -16.17 -22.95 20.30
C GLN A 266 -17.22 -22.65 21.37
N GLN A 267 -17.36 -21.41 21.86
CA GLN A 267 -18.29 -21.07 22.96
C GLN A 267 -19.71 -20.73 22.47
N GLN A 268 -19.88 -20.22 21.24
CA GLN A 268 -21.21 -19.95 20.68
C GLN A 268 -21.89 -21.20 20.10
N GLN A 269 -21.13 -22.22 19.67
CA GLN A 269 -21.72 -23.50 19.23
C GLN A 269 -22.16 -24.40 20.39
N SER A 270 -21.57 -24.27 21.58
CA SER A 270 -21.93 -25.09 22.74
C SER A 270 -23.16 -24.58 23.50
N GLN A 271 -23.49 -23.29 23.43
CA GLN A 271 -24.74 -22.76 24.00
C GLN A 271 -25.97 -23.07 23.12
N HIS A 272 -25.82 -23.18 21.80
CA HIS A 272 -26.95 -23.50 20.92
C HIS A 272 -27.34 -24.98 20.92
N HIS A 273 -26.49 -25.87 21.44
CA HIS A 273 -26.75 -27.32 21.50
C HIS A 273 -27.42 -27.79 22.80
N GLN A 274 -27.71 -26.88 23.76
CA GLN A 274 -28.34 -27.22 25.05
C GLN A 274 -29.80 -26.77 25.18
N LEU A 275 -30.42 -26.22 24.12
CA LEU A 275 -31.81 -25.75 24.13
C LEU A 275 -32.66 -26.46 23.07
N ALA A 276 -32.61 -27.79 23.00
CA ALA A 276 -33.63 -28.59 22.32
C ALA A 276 -34.50 -29.29 23.38
N PRO A 277 -35.80 -28.96 23.50
CA PRO A 277 -36.69 -29.66 24.42
C PRO A 277 -36.96 -31.07 23.89
N THR A 278 -36.67 -32.07 24.73
CA THR A 278 -37.08 -33.46 24.51
C THR A 278 -38.60 -33.55 24.61
N LEU A 279 -39.28 -33.68 23.46
CA LEU A 279 -40.69 -34.07 23.38
C LEU A 279 -40.78 -35.53 22.93
N THR A 280 -40.95 -36.42 23.90
CA THR A 280 -41.48 -37.80 23.81
C THR A 280 -41.93 -38.16 25.23
N ASN A 281 -43.13 -38.68 25.53
CA ASN A 281 -44.25 -39.25 24.77
C ASN A 281 -45.57 -38.81 25.41
#